data_AF-A0A970INU7-F1
#
_entry.id   AF-A0A970INU7-F1
#
_cell.length_a   1.000
_cell.length_b   1.000
_cell.length_c   1.000
_cell.angle_alpha   90.00
_cell.angle_beta   90.00
_cell.angle_gamma   90.00
#
_symmetry.space_group_name_H-M   'P 1'
#
loop_
_entity.id
_entity.type
_entity.pdbx_description
1 polymer ?
#
loop_
_entity_poly.entity_id
_entity_poly.type
_entity_poly.pdbx_seq_one_letter_code
_entity_poly.pdbx_strand_id
1 'polypeptide(L)'
;MSIRRSAGILLHVTSLPGPYGVGTFGTSAIRFVEALAHAGVRYWQVLPLGHPEASDSPYQCFSAFAGNPILIDPDVLAATGLVTSMEAEDCRIDADPRTATFGGAADGRASLLRKACSRMDGETRAKVDAFAADQSDWVQDYALFMAIREHFGGLQWWVWPDEGLRRHEAGALESFAAEHADDCFYHLFVQYEFSRQWTALKTRANGLGVLLFGDMPIYVARNSADVWGHTALFEMDEQLAPLRVAGVPPDYFATDGQLWGNPLYDWEAAARDGYTWWLSRIGHDLRQFDAVRIDHFRGFEAYWAVDAEETTARDGTWVDGPGMALFSRVAALFREARIIAEDLGLLTERTRAFLEETGYPGMRVMQFGFDGNPVNEHLPHMYPHNCVAYIGTHDNDTLSGWLAQEESDTVRLSAQYCRAPEGPMSRVCAAWIQTLWASVADLAVATPQDLLALDGTRRMNV
;
A
#
# COMPACT_ATOMS: atom_id res chain seq x y z
N MET A 1 20.47 -6.74 -0.08
CA MET A 1 21.56 -5.78 -0.43
C MET A 1 21.31 -4.48 0.32
N SER A 2 22.34 -3.80 0.85
CA SER A 2 22.13 -2.52 1.54
C SER A 2 21.71 -1.43 0.58
N ILE A 3 20.78 -0.58 1.02
CA ILE A 3 20.40 0.64 0.31
C ILE A 3 21.63 1.57 0.33
N ARG A 4 22.00 2.15 -0.81
CA ARG A 4 23.04 3.17 -0.84
C ARG A 4 22.40 4.52 -0.54
N ARG A 5 23.11 5.38 0.19
CA ARG A 5 22.72 6.78 0.44
C ARG A 5 22.03 7.41 -0.78
N SER A 6 20.72 7.63 -0.65
CA SER A 6 19.85 8.11 -1.71
C SER A 6 18.77 9.04 -1.15
N ALA A 7 18.15 9.83 -2.03
CA ALA A 7 16.93 10.55 -1.73
C ALA A 7 15.73 9.84 -2.38
N GLY A 8 14.57 9.95 -1.74
CA GLY A 8 13.29 9.49 -2.26
C GLY A 8 12.19 10.55 -2.13
N ILE A 9 11.11 10.35 -2.89
CA ILE A 9 9.88 11.13 -2.76
C ILE A 9 8.70 10.18 -2.55
N LEU A 10 7.92 10.44 -1.49
CA LEU A 10 6.65 9.77 -1.22
C LEU A 10 5.52 10.54 -1.89
N LEU A 11 4.96 9.97 -2.95
CA LEU A 11 3.79 10.52 -3.65
C LEU A 11 2.98 9.36 -4.24
N HIS A 12 1.77 9.12 -3.74
CA HIS A 12 0.93 8.08 -4.32
C HIS A 12 0.45 8.47 -5.73
N VAL A 13 0.17 7.46 -6.56
CA VAL A 13 -0.18 7.66 -7.98
C VAL A 13 -1.45 8.49 -8.11
N THR A 14 -2.42 8.31 -7.22
CA THR A 14 -3.69 9.06 -7.22
C THR A 14 -3.50 10.58 -7.06
N SER A 15 -2.39 11.01 -6.46
CA SER A 15 -2.05 12.42 -6.25
C SER A 15 -1.36 13.08 -7.45
N LEU A 16 -1.03 12.30 -8.49
CA LEU A 16 -0.50 12.88 -9.73
C LEU A 16 -1.59 13.72 -10.42
N PRO A 17 -1.24 14.88 -11.01
CA PRO A 17 -2.22 15.69 -11.71
C PRO A 17 -2.71 14.98 -12.97
N GLY A 18 -4.00 15.07 -13.28
CA GLY A 18 -4.56 14.45 -14.47
C GLY A 18 -6.03 14.81 -14.67
N PRO A 19 -6.57 14.64 -15.89
CA PRO A 19 -7.94 15.04 -16.19
C PRO A 19 -8.98 13.98 -15.79
N TYR A 20 -8.56 12.83 -15.26
CA TYR A 20 -9.42 11.65 -15.05
C TYR A 20 -9.88 11.48 -13.60
N GLY A 21 -9.97 12.59 -12.86
CA GLY A 21 -10.38 12.65 -11.45
C GLY A 21 -9.36 12.12 -10.44
N VAL A 22 -8.46 11.23 -10.86
CA VAL A 22 -7.31 10.74 -10.09
C VAL A 22 -6.09 10.67 -10.99
N GLY A 23 -4.90 10.68 -10.39
CA GLY A 23 -3.68 10.36 -11.12
C GLY A 23 -3.63 8.89 -11.57
N THR A 24 -3.00 8.65 -12.72
CA THR A 24 -2.97 7.36 -13.45
C THR A 24 -1.55 7.02 -13.90
N PHE A 25 -1.36 5.84 -14.48
CA PHE A 25 -0.09 5.40 -15.08
C PHE A 25 0.26 6.07 -16.42
N GLY A 26 -0.40 7.18 -16.76
CA GLY A 26 -0.23 7.89 -18.03
C GLY A 26 0.91 8.91 -18.03
N THR A 27 0.74 9.94 -18.86
CA THR A 27 1.76 10.99 -19.11
C THR A 27 2.26 11.66 -17.83
N SER A 28 1.39 11.91 -16.85
CA SER A 28 1.80 12.57 -15.60
C SER A 28 2.74 11.72 -14.75
N ALA A 29 2.54 10.40 -14.70
CA ALA A 29 3.45 9.49 -14.02
C ALA A 29 4.84 9.47 -14.70
N ILE A 30 4.86 9.44 -16.03
CA ILE A 30 6.11 9.48 -16.81
C ILE A 30 6.86 10.80 -16.57
N ARG A 31 6.15 11.94 -16.61
CA ARG A 31 6.75 13.25 -16.32
C ARG A 31 7.27 13.35 -14.90
N PHE A 32 6.58 12.74 -13.94
CA PHE A 32 7.03 12.72 -12.55
C PHE A 32 8.33 11.91 -12.41
N VAL A 33 8.40 10.71 -13.01
CA VAL A 33 9.63 9.91 -13.08
C VAL A 33 10.78 10.70 -13.72
N GLU A 34 10.53 11.41 -14.81
CA GLU A 34 11.54 12.25 -15.48
C GLU A 34 12.00 13.42 -14.59
N ALA A 35 11.09 14.03 -13.83
CA ALA A 35 11.42 15.08 -12.87
C ALA A 35 12.29 14.54 -11.72
N LEU A 36 11.97 13.36 -11.19
CA LEU A 36 12.78 12.69 -10.16
C LEU A 36 14.19 12.39 -10.68
N ALA A 37 14.30 11.79 -11.87
CA ALA A 37 15.57 11.49 -12.51
C ALA A 37 16.40 12.77 -12.74
N HIS A 38 15.78 13.84 -13.23
CA HIS A 38 16.44 15.13 -13.43
C HIS A 38 16.94 15.75 -12.12
N ALA A 39 16.19 15.59 -11.03
CA ALA A 39 16.57 16.06 -9.70
C ALA A 39 17.62 15.15 -9.00
N GLY A 40 17.98 14.01 -9.60
CA GLY A 40 18.86 13.01 -8.99
C GLY A 40 18.21 12.22 -7.85
N VAL A 41 16.88 12.26 -7.73
CA VAL A 41 16.12 11.43 -6.79
C VAL A 41 16.05 10.01 -7.33
N ARG A 42 16.36 9.02 -6.48
CA ARG A 42 16.47 7.61 -6.88
C ARG A 42 15.27 6.77 -6.52
N TYR A 43 14.46 7.17 -5.55
CA TYR A 43 13.32 6.37 -5.08
C TYR A 43 12.01 7.14 -5.25
N TRP A 44 11.03 6.52 -5.89
CA TRP A 44 9.64 6.95 -5.85
C TRP A 44 8.87 5.98 -4.97
N GLN A 45 8.46 6.46 -3.79
CA GLN A 45 7.62 5.70 -2.89
C GLN A 45 6.14 5.95 -3.15
N VAL A 46 5.38 4.86 -3.20
CA VAL A 46 3.92 4.85 -3.33
C VAL A 46 3.31 4.11 -2.14
N LEU A 47 2.08 4.46 -1.80
CA LEU A 47 1.20 3.63 -0.96
C LEU A 47 0.77 2.36 -1.73
N PRO A 48 0.13 1.37 -1.07
CA PRO A 48 -0.30 0.16 -1.75
C PRO A 48 -1.16 0.48 -2.98
N LEU A 49 -0.96 -0.26 -4.07
CA LEU A 49 -1.68 -0.03 -5.34
C LEU A 49 -2.95 -0.88 -5.47
N GLY A 50 -3.37 -1.52 -4.36
CA GLY A 50 -4.47 -2.47 -4.34
C GLY A 50 -5.83 -1.84 -4.63
N HIS A 51 -6.79 -2.63 -5.10
CA HIS A 51 -8.17 -2.18 -5.32
C HIS A 51 -8.88 -1.96 -3.96
N PRO A 52 -9.09 -0.71 -3.51
CA PRO A 52 -9.63 -0.45 -2.18
C PRO A 52 -11.11 -0.81 -2.08
N GLU A 53 -11.57 -1.06 -0.86
CA GLU A 53 -12.98 -1.07 -0.51
C GLU A 53 -13.59 0.35 -0.56
N ALA A 54 -14.83 0.52 -0.11
CA ALA A 54 -15.56 1.78 -0.17
C ALA A 54 -14.95 2.93 0.67
N SER A 55 -13.96 2.64 1.53
CA SER A 55 -13.23 3.67 2.30
C SER A 55 -12.17 4.40 1.46
N ASP A 56 -11.89 3.95 0.23
CA ASP A 56 -10.79 4.40 -0.63
C ASP A 56 -9.40 4.25 0.02
N SER A 57 -9.29 3.53 1.15
CA SER A 57 -8.03 3.29 1.84
C SER A 57 -7.21 2.23 1.08
N PRO A 58 -5.96 2.54 0.68
CA PRO A 58 -5.08 1.55 0.05
C PRO A 58 -4.64 0.44 1.02
N TYR A 59 -4.97 0.54 2.31
CA TYR A 59 -4.67 -0.50 3.32
C TYR A 59 -5.85 -1.45 3.55
N GLN A 60 -6.99 -1.21 2.90
CA GLN A 60 -8.16 -2.08 2.96
C GLN A 60 -8.64 -2.39 1.53
N CYS A 61 -8.06 -3.43 0.95
CA CYS A 61 -8.29 -3.81 -0.44
C CYS A 61 -9.03 -5.14 -0.57
N PHE A 62 -9.75 -5.29 -1.69
CA PHE A 62 -10.40 -6.53 -2.09
C PHE A 62 -9.41 -7.67 -2.39
N SER A 63 -8.12 -7.37 -2.55
CA SER A 63 -7.06 -8.36 -2.65
C SER A 63 -5.72 -7.75 -2.26
N ALA A 64 -4.84 -8.57 -1.69
CA ALA A 64 -3.44 -8.27 -1.42
C ALA A 64 -2.56 -8.29 -2.68
N PHE A 65 -3.08 -8.74 -3.81
CA PHE A 65 -2.36 -8.92 -5.07
C PHE A 65 -2.92 -8.05 -6.20
N ALA A 66 -4.25 -7.90 -6.26
CA ALA A 66 -4.90 -7.19 -7.36
C ALA A 66 -4.63 -5.69 -7.34
N GLY A 67 -4.38 -5.11 -8.51
CA GLY A 67 -4.23 -3.67 -8.69
C GLY A 67 -5.54 -2.91 -8.83
N ASN A 68 -5.52 -1.63 -8.44
CA ASN A 68 -6.67 -0.73 -8.51
C ASN A 68 -7.00 -0.33 -9.97
N PRO A 69 -8.21 -0.67 -10.49
CA PRO A 69 -8.59 -0.34 -11.85
C PRO A 69 -8.53 1.15 -12.19
N ILE A 70 -8.75 2.04 -11.21
CA ILE A 70 -8.81 3.49 -11.46
C ILE A 70 -7.46 4.08 -11.90
N LEU A 71 -6.36 3.39 -11.59
CA LEU A 71 -5.00 3.81 -11.91
C LEU A 71 -4.59 3.52 -13.35
N ILE A 72 -5.30 2.61 -14.04
CA ILE A 72 -5.15 2.37 -15.48
C ILE A 72 -5.41 3.70 -16.19
N ASP A 73 -4.60 4.10 -17.16
CA ASP A 73 -4.77 5.36 -17.87
C ASP A 73 -5.69 5.21 -19.10
N PRO A 74 -6.72 6.08 -19.30
CA PRO A 74 -7.61 6.00 -20.47
C PRO A 74 -6.89 6.23 -21.80
N ASP A 75 -5.94 7.15 -21.87
CA ASP A 75 -5.23 7.48 -23.11
C ASP A 75 -4.30 6.35 -23.51
N VAL A 76 -3.62 5.75 -22.53
CA VAL A 76 -2.79 4.55 -22.74
C VAL A 76 -3.64 3.36 -23.19
N LEU A 77 -4.88 3.24 -22.70
CA LEU A 77 -5.82 2.23 -23.17
C LEU A 77 -6.30 2.54 -24.60
N ALA A 78 -6.64 3.78 -24.92
CA ALA A 78 -7.03 4.19 -26.28
C ALA A 78 -5.91 3.96 -27.31
N ALA A 79 -4.65 4.11 -26.92
CA ALA A 79 -3.50 3.83 -27.77
C ALA A 79 -3.39 2.36 -28.20
N THR A 80 -4.08 1.43 -27.54
CA THR A 80 -4.17 0.02 -27.96
C THR A 80 -5.12 -0.20 -29.14
N GLY A 81 -6.01 0.76 -29.42
CA GLY A 81 -7.08 0.63 -30.41
C GLY A 81 -8.35 -0.07 -29.92
N LEU A 82 -8.38 -0.56 -28.66
CA LEU A 82 -9.57 -1.20 -28.07
C LEU A 82 -10.73 -0.20 -27.81
N VAL A 83 -10.38 1.06 -27.58
CA VAL A 83 -11.32 2.18 -27.41
C VAL A 83 -10.81 3.38 -28.18
N THR A 84 -11.71 4.27 -28.57
CA THR A 84 -11.36 5.50 -29.29
C THR A 84 -10.83 6.57 -28.34
N SER A 85 -10.08 7.55 -28.85
CA SER A 85 -9.67 8.70 -28.06
C SER A 85 -10.86 9.48 -27.49
N MET A 86 -11.96 9.58 -28.23
CA MET A 86 -13.18 10.25 -27.75
C MET A 86 -13.79 9.53 -26.53
N GLU A 87 -13.82 8.19 -26.53
CA GLU A 87 -14.30 7.41 -25.38
C GLU A 87 -13.37 7.54 -24.16
N ALA A 88 -12.06 7.69 -24.37
CA ALA A 88 -11.13 8.03 -23.30
C ALA A 88 -11.35 9.46 -22.77
N GLU A 89 -11.64 10.42 -23.65
CA GLU A 89 -11.99 11.79 -23.28
C GLU A 89 -13.29 11.89 -22.49
N ASP A 90 -14.27 11.03 -22.75
CA ASP A 90 -15.52 10.93 -21.98
C ASP A 90 -15.28 10.53 -20.51
N CYS A 91 -14.11 9.97 -20.18
CA CYS A 91 -13.71 9.67 -18.82
C CYS A 91 -13.12 10.88 -18.06
N ARG A 92 -12.95 12.03 -18.73
CA ARG A 92 -12.46 13.24 -18.07
C ARG A 92 -13.49 13.76 -17.08
N ILE A 93 -13.00 14.23 -15.94
CA ILE A 93 -13.82 14.75 -14.84
C ILE A 93 -13.47 16.22 -14.65
N ASP A 94 -14.47 17.08 -14.81
CA ASP A 94 -14.38 18.50 -14.50
C ASP A 94 -14.64 18.71 -13.00
N ALA A 95 -13.57 18.57 -12.21
CA ALA A 95 -13.57 18.76 -10.76
C ALA A 95 -12.33 19.57 -10.32
N ASP A 96 -12.24 19.93 -9.03
CA ASP A 96 -11.05 20.59 -8.50
C ASP A 96 -9.81 19.70 -8.73
N PRO A 97 -8.83 20.15 -9.53
CA PRO A 97 -7.65 19.33 -9.87
C PRO A 97 -6.72 19.08 -8.67
N ARG A 98 -7.02 19.66 -7.50
CA ARG A 98 -6.26 19.49 -6.25
C ARG A 98 -6.83 18.38 -5.35
N THR A 99 -7.94 17.74 -5.76
CA THR A 99 -8.63 16.71 -4.97
C THR A 99 -8.98 15.51 -5.85
N ALA A 100 -8.79 14.31 -5.32
CA ALA A 100 -9.20 13.08 -6.00
C ALA A 100 -10.73 12.95 -6.03
N THR A 101 -11.27 12.48 -7.16
CA THR A 101 -12.69 12.16 -7.33
C THR A 101 -12.84 10.65 -7.54
N PHE A 102 -12.70 9.86 -6.47
CA PHE A 102 -12.62 8.39 -6.53
C PHE A 102 -13.85 7.73 -7.18
N GLY A 103 -15.06 8.04 -6.69
CA GLY A 103 -16.29 7.44 -7.23
C GLY A 103 -16.51 7.74 -8.72
N GLY A 104 -16.34 9.01 -9.13
CA GLY A 104 -16.46 9.39 -10.54
C GLY A 104 -15.40 8.72 -11.42
N ALA A 105 -14.17 8.60 -10.92
CA ALA A 105 -13.10 7.89 -11.63
C ALA A 105 -13.42 6.40 -11.78
N ALA A 106 -13.96 5.75 -10.74
CA ALA A 106 -14.34 4.33 -10.77
C ALA A 106 -15.44 4.05 -11.81
N ASP A 107 -16.51 4.86 -11.83
CA ASP A 107 -17.64 4.67 -12.76
C ASP A 107 -17.21 4.84 -14.22
N GLY A 108 -16.48 5.91 -14.53
CA GLY A 108 -15.96 6.17 -15.88
C GLY A 108 -14.99 5.08 -16.34
N ARG A 109 -14.11 4.64 -15.44
CA ARG A 109 -13.12 3.60 -15.70
C ARG A 109 -13.76 2.25 -16.01
N ALA A 110 -14.74 1.83 -15.20
CA ALA A 110 -15.43 0.55 -15.40
C ALA A 110 -16.15 0.52 -16.75
N SER A 111 -16.85 1.61 -17.11
CA SER A 111 -17.51 1.73 -18.42
C SER A 111 -16.53 1.60 -19.59
N LEU A 112 -15.39 2.30 -19.52
CA LEU A 112 -14.37 2.26 -20.56
C LEU A 112 -13.73 0.86 -20.69
N LEU A 113 -13.39 0.23 -19.55
CA LEU A 113 -12.75 -1.09 -19.53
C LEU A 113 -13.70 -2.18 -20.04
N ARG A 114 -15.00 -2.12 -19.74
CA ARG A 114 -15.98 -3.07 -20.30
C ARG A 114 -16.09 -2.92 -21.83
N LYS A 115 -16.07 -1.68 -22.35
CA LYS A 115 -16.00 -1.45 -23.80
C LYS A 115 -14.72 -2.04 -24.41
N ALA A 116 -13.57 -1.80 -23.79
CA ALA A 116 -12.30 -2.35 -24.26
C ALA A 116 -12.30 -3.89 -24.27
N CYS A 117 -12.78 -4.52 -23.19
CA CYS A 117 -12.86 -5.97 -23.05
C CYS A 117 -13.76 -6.60 -24.13
N SER A 118 -14.91 -5.99 -24.43
CA SER A 118 -15.85 -6.51 -25.45
C SER A 118 -15.37 -6.36 -26.89
N ARG A 119 -14.38 -5.51 -27.16
CA ARG A 119 -13.80 -5.26 -28.50
C ARG A 119 -12.43 -5.92 -28.70
N MET A 120 -12.01 -6.71 -27.72
CA MET A 120 -10.69 -7.30 -27.68
C MET A 120 -10.49 -8.29 -28.83
N ASP A 121 -9.34 -8.20 -29.49
CA ASP A 121 -8.95 -9.13 -30.54
C ASP A 121 -8.38 -10.44 -29.98
N GLY A 122 -8.19 -11.43 -30.86
CA GLY A 122 -7.66 -12.74 -30.45
C GLY A 122 -6.24 -12.68 -29.89
N GLU A 123 -5.41 -11.73 -30.33
CA GLU A 123 -4.05 -11.55 -29.83
C GLU A 123 -4.07 -11.03 -28.38
N THR A 124 -4.89 -10.02 -28.10
CA THR A 124 -5.02 -9.47 -26.76
C THR A 124 -5.66 -10.48 -25.82
N ARG A 125 -6.65 -11.26 -26.29
CA ARG A 125 -7.21 -12.36 -25.50
C ARG A 125 -6.16 -13.38 -25.09
N ALA A 126 -5.31 -13.81 -26.03
CA ALA A 126 -4.22 -14.74 -25.72
C ALA A 126 -3.21 -14.18 -24.71
N LYS A 127 -2.96 -12.86 -24.71
CA LYS A 127 -2.12 -12.20 -23.69
C LYS A 127 -2.77 -12.19 -22.31
N VAL A 128 -4.09 -11.97 -22.24
CA VAL A 128 -4.85 -12.08 -20.97
C VAL A 128 -4.81 -13.51 -20.45
N ASP A 129 -5.03 -14.51 -21.31
CA ASP A 129 -4.97 -15.92 -20.92
C ASP A 129 -3.56 -16.32 -20.42
N ALA A 130 -2.51 -15.83 -21.09
CA ALA A 130 -1.13 -16.05 -20.66
C ALA A 130 -0.82 -15.38 -19.30
N PHE A 131 -1.32 -14.16 -19.08
CA PHE A 131 -1.23 -13.48 -17.80
C PHE A 131 -1.96 -14.25 -16.70
N ALA A 132 -3.18 -14.72 -16.98
CA ALA A 132 -3.96 -15.50 -16.02
C ALA A 132 -3.27 -16.82 -15.64
N ALA A 133 -2.57 -17.46 -16.59
CA ALA A 133 -1.77 -18.65 -16.33
C ALA A 133 -0.49 -18.35 -15.51
N ASP A 134 0.17 -17.21 -15.75
CA ASP A 134 1.37 -16.79 -15.01
C ASP A 134 1.05 -16.32 -13.58
N GLN A 135 -0.13 -15.75 -13.38
CA GLN A 135 -0.62 -15.25 -12.09
C GLN A 135 -1.64 -16.18 -11.42
N SER A 136 -1.54 -17.49 -11.71
CA SER A 136 -2.56 -18.49 -11.35
C SER A 136 -2.82 -18.65 -9.85
N ASP A 137 -1.89 -18.18 -9.02
CA ASP A 137 -1.96 -18.34 -7.57
C ASP A 137 -2.97 -17.39 -6.91
N TRP A 138 -3.45 -16.36 -7.61
CA TRP A 138 -4.34 -15.34 -7.01
C TRP A 138 -5.40 -14.79 -7.97
N VAL A 139 -5.11 -14.69 -9.27
CA VAL A 139 -5.93 -13.86 -10.17
C VAL A 139 -7.29 -14.49 -10.50
N GLN A 140 -7.38 -15.83 -10.55
CA GLN A 140 -8.64 -16.55 -10.75
C GLN A 140 -9.58 -16.32 -9.56
N ASP A 141 -9.08 -16.48 -8.33
CA ASP A 141 -9.87 -16.25 -7.12
C ASP A 141 -10.31 -14.78 -7.05
N TYR A 142 -9.42 -13.82 -7.34
CA TYR A 142 -9.82 -12.42 -7.40
C TYR A 142 -10.92 -12.15 -8.43
N ALA A 143 -10.80 -12.71 -9.64
CA ALA A 143 -11.79 -12.52 -10.69
C ALA A 143 -13.15 -13.13 -10.33
N LEU A 144 -13.15 -14.33 -9.75
CA LEU A 144 -14.37 -14.97 -9.24
C LEU A 144 -14.99 -14.17 -8.10
N PHE A 145 -14.19 -13.76 -7.11
CA PHE A 145 -14.63 -12.95 -5.99
C PHE A 145 -15.34 -11.68 -6.46
N MET A 146 -14.73 -10.96 -7.40
CA MET A 146 -15.31 -9.71 -7.93
C MET A 146 -16.58 -9.97 -8.74
N ALA A 147 -16.61 -11.02 -9.57
CA ALA A 147 -17.80 -11.37 -10.35
C ALA A 147 -18.98 -11.81 -9.45
N ILE A 148 -18.73 -12.65 -8.43
CA ILE A 148 -19.75 -13.08 -7.46
C ILE A 148 -20.24 -11.87 -6.65
N ARG A 149 -19.32 -11.01 -6.20
CA ARG A 149 -19.67 -9.78 -5.50
C ARG A 149 -20.57 -8.88 -6.36
N GLU A 150 -20.24 -8.66 -7.63
CA GLU A 150 -21.08 -7.90 -8.56
C GLU A 150 -22.45 -8.55 -8.77
N HIS A 151 -22.50 -9.88 -8.95
CA HIS A 151 -23.72 -10.65 -9.11
C HIS A 151 -24.68 -10.48 -7.92
N PHE A 152 -24.14 -10.47 -6.70
CA PHE A 152 -24.92 -10.23 -5.48
C PHE A 152 -25.02 -8.74 -5.07
N GLY A 153 -24.79 -7.80 -6.00
CA GLY A 153 -25.04 -6.38 -5.75
C GLY A 153 -24.07 -5.72 -4.76
N GLY A 154 -22.83 -6.21 -4.69
CA GLY A 154 -21.77 -5.64 -3.86
C GLY A 154 -21.69 -6.19 -2.42
N LEU A 155 -22.51 -7.18 -2.08
CA LEU A 155 -22.54 -7.81 -0.76
C LEU A 155 -21.18 -8.41 -0.36
N GLN A 156 -20.86 -8.36 0.93
CA GLN A 156 -19.68 -9.01 1.48
C GLN A 156 -19.79 -10.54 1.38
N TRP A 157 -18.65 -11.22 1.20
CA TRP A 157 -18.67 -12.66 0.88
C TRP A 157 -19.32 -13.54 1.94
N TRP A 158 -19.22 -13.17 3.23
CA TRP A 158 -19.83 -13.95 4.32
C TRP A 158 -21.35 -13.82 4.41
N VAL A 159 -21.98 -12.91 3.65
CA VAL A 159 -23.44 -12.79 3.55
C VAL A 159 -23.99 -13.16 2.16
N TRP A 160 -23.17 -13.76 1.30
CA TRP A 160 -23.66 -14.26 0.02
C TRP A 160 -24.76 -15.32 0.22
N PRO A 161 -25.88 -15.23 -0.52
CA PRO A 161 -27.00 -16.16 -0.36
C PRO A 161 -26.66 -17.61 -0.69
N ASP A 162 -25.70 -17.83 -1.58
CA ASP A 162 -25.21 -19.16 -1.94
C ASP A 162 -24.12 -19.62 -0.96
N GLU A 163 -24.41 -20.69 -0.21
CA GLU A 163 -23.48 -21.25 0.77
C GLU A 163 -22.23 -21.86 0.11
N GLY A 164 -22.36 -22.51 -1.05
CA GLY A 164 -21.22 -23.11 -1.74
C GLY A 164 -20.23 -22.04 -2.21
N LEU A 165 -20.72 -20.93 -2.76
CA LEU A 165 -19.88 -19.79 -3.12
C LEU A 165 -19.25 -19.14 -1.87
N ARG A 166 -20.02 -18.95 -0.80
CA ARG A 166 -19.50 -18.38 0.46
C ARG A 166 -18.39 -19.23 1.08
N ARG A 167 -18.50 -20.56 1.00
CA ARG A 167 -17.55 -21.52 1.58
C ARG A 167 -16.43 -21.94 0.62
N HIS A 168 -16.34 -21.30 -0.55
CA HIS A 168 -15.32 -21.59 -1.57
C HIS A 168 -15.35 -23.08 -2.00
N GLU A 169 -16.54 -23.63 -2.21
CA GLU A 169 -16.71 -25.02 -2.65
C GLU A 169 -16.43 -25.14 -4.15
N ALA A 170 -15.45 -25.98 -4.52
CA ALA A 170 -15.00 -26.13 -5.91
C ALA A 170 -16.13 -26.31 -6.92
N GLY A 171 -17.14 -27.15 -6.63
CA GLY A 171 -18.26 -27.38 -7.54
C GLY A 171 -19.17 -26.16 -7.75
N ALA A 172 -19.38 -25.35 -6.71
CA ALA A 172 -20.16 -24.11 -6.81
C ALA A 172 -19.38 -23.05 -7.61
N LEU A 173 -18.07 -22.93 -7.36
CA LEU A 173 -17.20 -22.02 -8.10
C LEU A 173 -17.10 -22.38 -9.58
N GLU A 174 -16.92 -23.67 -9.92
CA GLU A 174 -16.89 -24.15 -11.30
C GLU A 174 -18.21 -23.86 -12.04
N SER A 175 -19.35 -24.09 -11.38
CA SER A 175 -20.66 -23.78 -11.94
C SER A 175 -20.84 -22.29 -12.19
N PHE A 176 -20.49 -21.46 -11.20
CA PHE A 176 -20.58 -20.01 -11.32
C PHE A 176 -19.64 -19.47 -12.41
N ALA A 177 -18.40 -19.94 -12.46
CA ALA A 177 -17.42 -19.56 -13.48
C ALA A 177 -17.90 -19.88 -14.89
N ALA A 178 -18.58 -21.02 -15.08
CA ALA A 178 -19.14 -21.42 -16.37
C ALA A 178 -20.34 -20.56 -16.77
N GLU A 179 -21.23 -20.21 -15.83
CA GLU A 179 -22.40 -19.37 -16.08
C GLU A 179 -22.03 -17.89 -16.29
N HIS A 180 -21.01 -17.40 -15.58
CA HIS A 180 -20.56 -16.01 -15.56
C HIS A 180 -19.17 -15.85 -16.19
N ALA A 181 -18.87 -16.62 -17.25
CA ALA A 181 -17.55 -16.66 -17.87
C ALA A 181 -17.07 -15.28 -18.38
N ASP A 182 -17.98 -14.49 -18.97
CA ASP A 182 -17.64 -13.15 -19.48
C ASP A 182 -17.35 -12.15 -18.34
N ASP A 183 -18.08 -12.22 -17.23
CA ASP A 183 -17.87 -11.37 -16.06
C ASP A 183 -16.56 -11.71 -15.34
N CYS A 184 -16.27 -13.00 -15.16
CA CYS A 184 -15.00 -13.45 -14.61
C CYS A 184 -13.84 -13.02 -15.52
N PHE A 185 -13.99 -13.21 -16.83
CA PHE A 185 -12.96 -12.82 -17.80
C PHE A 185 -12.72 -11.31 -17.83
N TYR A 186 -13.76 -10.50 -17.65
CA TYR A 186 -13.60 -9.04 -17.54
C TYR A 186 -12.63 -8.66 -16.41
N HIS A 187 -12.77 -9.26 -15.22
CA HIS A 187 -11.86 -8.96 -14.10
C HIS A 187 -10.42 -9.42 -14.36
N LEU A 188 -10.23 -10.52 -15.09
CA LEU A 188 -8.89 -10.94 -15.58
C LEU A 188 -8.29 -9.90 -16.55
N PHE A 189 -9.08 -9.42 -17.51
CA PHE A 189 -8.67 -8.39 -18.46
C PHE A 189 -8.26 -7.08 -17.76
N VAL A 190 -9.03 -6.66 -16.75
CA VAL A 190 -8.69 -5.46 -15.97
C VAL A 190 -7.35 -5.60 -15.27
N GLN A 191 -7.08 -6.74 -14.63
CA GLN A 191 -5.79 -6.98 -13.95
C GLN A 191 -4.62 -7.11 -14.94
N TYR A 192 -4.86 -7.68 -16.12
CA TYR A 192 -3.87 -7.67 -17.20
C TYR A 192 -3.52 -6.23 -17.64
N GLU A 193 -4.52 -5.38 -17.87
CA GLU A 193 -4.28 -3.98 -18.28
C GLU A 193 -3.58 -3.18 -17.18
N PHE A 194 -3.95 -3.39 -15.91
CA PHE A 194 -3.22 -2.83 -14.77
C PHE A 194 -1.75 -3.24 -14.80
N SER A 195 -1.47 -4.55 -14.85
CA SER A 195 -0.12 -5.10 -14.82
C SER A 195 0.72 -4.62 -16.01
N ARG A 196 0.12 -4.58 -17.20
CA ARG A 196 0.75 -4.10 -18.44
C ARG A 196 1.20 -2.65 -18.31
N GLN A 197 0.33 -1.77 -17.83
CA GLN A 197 0.65 -0.36 -17.68
C GLN A 197 1.64 -0.10 -16.55
N TRP A 198 1.47 -0.74 -15.39
CA TRP A 198 2.39 -0.62 -14.26
C TRP A 198 3.80 -1.12 -14.62
N THR A 199 3.90 -2.28 -15.29
CA THR A 199 5.18 -2.84 -15.73
C THR A 199 5.89 -1.93 -16.73
N ALA A 200 5.15 -1.29 -17.64
CA ALA A 200 5.72 -0.31 -18.57
C ALA A 200 6.27 0.92 -17.83
N LEU A 201 5.53 1.45 -16.84
CA LEU A 201 5.98 2.55 -16.00
C LEU A 201 7.23 2.18 -15.18
N LYS A 202 7.23 1.01 -14.53
CA LYS A 202 8.41 0.49 -13.81
C LYS A 202 9.62 0.37 -14.72
N THR A 203 9.45 -0.21 -15.91
CA THR A 203 10.53 -0.35 -16.90
C THR A 203 11.11 1.01 -17.28
N ARG A 204 10.25 2.02 -17.51
CA ARG A 204 10.68 3.40 -17.80
C ARG A 204 11.42 4.03 -16.62
N ALA A 205 10.87 3.91 -15.40
CA ALA A 205 11.49 4.42 -14.19
C ALA A 205 12.88 3.84 -13.97
N ASN A 206 12.99 2.52 -14.02
CA ASN A 206 14.26 1.81 -13.87
C ASN A 206 15.27 2.18 -14.97
N GLY A 207 14.80 2.35 -16.22
CA GLY A 207 15.63 2.83 -17.32
C GLY A 207 16.18 4.25 -17.13
N LEU A 208 15.50 5.08 -16.32
CA LEU A 208 15.95 6.42 -15.93
C LEU A 208 16.71 6.44 -14.58
N GLY A 209 16.91 5.28 -13.95
CA GLY A 209 17.59 5.16 -12.67
C GLY A 209 16.74 5.50 -11.45
N VAL A 210 15.41 5.58 -11.61
CA VAL A 210 14.43 5.76 -10.54
C VAL A 210 13.84 4.39 -10.18
N LEU A 211 14.00 3.98 -8.93
CA LEU A 211 13.51 2.74 -8.37
C LEU A 211 12.12 2.96 -7.74
N LEU A 212 11.22 2.00 -7.93
CA LEU A 212 9.89 2.05 -7.32
C LEU A 212 9.92 1.42 -5.93
N PHE A 213 9.42 2.15 -4.96
CA PHE A 213 9.35 1.74 -3.56
C PHE A 213 7.87 1.56 -3.18
N GLY A 214 7.45 0.31 -3.09
CA GLY A 214 6.08 -0.07 -2.73
C GLY A 214 5.89 -0.26 -1.24
N ASP A 215 4.68 -0.69 -0.91
CA ASP A 215 4.17 -0.74 0.45
C ASP A 215 3.16 -1.89 0.58
N MET A 216 3.34 -2.72 1.61
CA MET A 216 2.58 -3.94 1.85
C MET A 216 1.99 -3.89 3.27
N PRO A 217 0.66 -3.74 3.42
CA PRO A 217 -0.03 -3.85 4.70
C PRO A 217 0.23 -5.22 5.34
N ILE A 218 0.47 -5.34 6.65
CA ILE A 218 0.61 -6.67 7.26
C ILE A 218 -0.69 -7.46 7.11
N TYR A 219 -1.83 -6.87 7.45
CA TYR A 219 -3.13 -7.52 7.40
C TYR A 219 -3.82 -7.30 6.07
N VAL A 220 -4.75 -8.20 5.75
CA VAL A 220 -5.67 -8.07 4.61
C VAL A 220 -7.06 -7.71 5.11
N ALA A 221 -7.87 -7.08 4.28
CA ALA A 221 -9.25 -6.76 4.65
C ALA A 221 -10.09 -8.04 4.77
N ARG A 222 -11.07 -8.07 5.68
CA ARG A 222 -11.97 -9.24 5.81
C ARG A 222 -12.71 -9.51 4.50
N ASN A 223 -13.20 -8.47 3.85
CA ASN A 223 -13.96 -8.59 2.61
C ASN A 223 -13.03 -8.62 1.38
N SER A 224 -12.14 -9.59 1.34
CA SER A 224 -11.16 -9.77 0.26
C SER A 224 -11.21 -11.17 -0.32
N ALA A 225 -10.74 -11.29 -1.57
CA ALA A 225 -10.49 -12.57 -2.22
C ALA A 225 -9.46 -13.41 -1.43
N ASP A 226 -8.53 -12.75 -0.72
CA ASP A 226 -7.50 -13.45 0.05
C ASP A 226 -8.13 -14.21 1.22
N VAL A 227 -8.98 -13.55 2.00
CA VAL A 227 -9.66 -14.17 3.15
C VAL A 227 -10.69 -15.20 2.69
N TRP A 228 -11.47 -14.86 1.66
CA TRP A 228 -12.49 -15.74 1.11
C TRP A 228 -11.89 -17.04 0.53
N GLY A 229 -10.82 -16.94 -0.27
CA GLY A 229 -10.15 -18.10 -0.87
C GLY A 229 -9.26 -18.89 0.10
N HIS A 230 -8.90 -18.30 1.25
CA HIS A 230 -7.93 -18.89 2.17
C HIS A 230 -8.38 -18.82 3.63
N THR A 231 -9.66 -19.07 3.92
CA THR A 231 -10.22 -18.96 5.29
C THR A 231 -9.41 -19.72 6.35
N ALA A 232 -8.80 -20.86 5.99
CA ALA A 232 -7.95 -21.66 6.88
C ALA A 232 -6.59 -21.01 7.27
N LEU A 233 -6.20 -19.91 6.63
CA LEU A 233 -5.03 -19.09 7.00
C LEU A 233 -5.35 -18.04 8.08
N PHE A 234 -6.61 -17.93 8.51
CA PHE A 234 -7.08 -16.91 9.44
C PHE A 234 -7.79 -17.54 10.65
N GLU A 235 -7.82 -16.79 11.76
CA GLU A 235 -8.52 -17.18 12.98
C GLU A 235 -10.04 -17.00 12.82
N MET A 236 -10.71 -18.04 12.29
CA MET A 236 -12.13 -18.04 11.95
C MET A 236 -12.92 -19.11 12.71
N ASP A 237 -14.20 -18.84 13.00
CA ASP A 237 -15.14 -19.82 13.52
C ASP A 237 -15.76 -20.72 12.43
N GLU A 238 -16.65 -21.65 12.82
CA GLU A 238 -17.35 -22.57 11.89
C GLU A 238 -18.28 -21.85 10.89
N GLN A 239 -18.69 -20.62 11.22
CA GLN A 239 -19.52 -19.74 10.40
C GLN A 239 -18.69 -18.78 9.53
N LEU A 240 -17.36 -18.88 9.59
CA LEU A 240 -16.39 -18.04 8.90
C LEU A 240 -16.42 -16.57 9.35
N ALA A 241 -16.73 -16.34 10.63
CA ALA A 241 -16.51 -15.05 11.30
C ALA A 241 -15.16 -15.04 12.02
N PRO A 242 -14.44 -13.90 12.03
CA PRO A 242 -13.20 -13.78 12.79
C PRO A 242 -13.44 -14.01 14.28
N LEU A 243 -12.59 -14.82 14.91
CA LEU A 243 -12.59 -15.00 16.37
C LEU A 243 -12.03 -13.75 17.06
N ARG A 244 -10.94 -13.22 16.50
CA ARG A 244 -10.23 -12.03 16.95
C ARG A 244 -9.86 -11.17 15.76
N VAL A 245 -9.68 -9.88 16.02
CA VAL A 245 -9.34 -8.88 15.04
C VAL A 245 -8.09 -8.10 15.43
N ALA A 246 -7.45 -7.53 14.41
CA ALA A 246 -6.28 -6.70 14.56
C ALA A 246 -6.60 -5.33 15.19
N GLY A 247 -5.61 -4.83 15.92
CA GLY A 247 -5.56 -3.46 16.37
C GLY A 247 -4.20 -3.14 16.96
N VAL A 248 -4.15 -2.03 17.68
CA VAL A 248 -3.03 -1.66 18.56
C VAL A 248 -3.56 -1.21 19.91
N PRO A 249 -2.83 -1.47 21.01
CA PRO A 249 -3.27 -1.08 22.34
C PRO A 249 -3.34 0.45 22.49
N PRO A 250 -3.99 0.95 23.55
CA PRO A 250 -3.91 2.35 23.93
C PRO A 250 -2.48 2.88 23.99
N ASP A 251 -2.27 4.05 23.40
CA ASP A 251 -1.01 4.77 23.45
C ASP A 251 -1.26 6.28 23.67
N TYR A 252 -0.19 7.07 23.60
CA TYR A 252 -0.26 8.52 23.83
C TYR A 252 -0.94 9.28 22.68
N PHE A 253 -1.19 8.64 21.52
CA PHE A 253 -1.95 9.19 20.41
C PHE A 253 -3.43 8.77 20.43
N ALA A 254 -3.74 7.57 20.93
CA ALA A 254 -5.07 6.98 20.94
C ALA A 254 -5.40 6.34 22.30
N THR A 255 -6.20 7.03 23.12
CA THR A 255 -6.62 6.60 24.46
C THR A 255 -7.31 5.23 24.50
N ASP A 256 -7.93 4.82 23.40
CA ASP A 256 -8.70 3.57 23.30
C ASP A 256 -8.00 2.51 22.45
N GLY A 257 -6.75 2.79 22.08
CA GLY A 257 -6.05 2.09 21.02
C GLY A 257 -6.73 2.33 19.68
N GLN A 258 -6.38 1.50 18.70
CA GLN A 258 -7.02 1.54 17.39
C GLN A 258 -7.51 0.14 17.05
N LEU A 259 -8.81 0.00 16.84
CA LEU A 259 -9.42 -1.25 16.40
C LEU A 259 -9.51 -1.24 14.88
N TRP A 260 -8.65 -2.01 14.21
CA TRP A 260 -8.57 -2.01 12.75
C TRP A 260 -9.58 -2.97 12.11
N GLY A 261 -9.97 -4.03 12.83
CA GLY A 261 -11.03 -4.94 12.41
C GLY A 261 -10.61 -5.98 11.36
N ASN A 262 -9.35 -6.00 10.95
CA ASN A 262 -8.83 -7.04 10.06
C ASN A 262 -8.81 -8.40 10.77
N PRO A 263 -9.09 -9.53 10.06
CA PRO A 263 -8.90 -10.85 10.63
C PRO A 263 -7.42 -11.12 10.93
N LEU A 264 -7.16 -11.83 12.02
CA LEU A 264 -5.81 -12.26 12.40
C LEU A 264 -5.42 -13.55 11.67
N TYR A 265 -4.13 -13.71 11.41
CA TYR A 265 -3.57 -14.92 10.80
C TYR A 265 -3.50 -16.06 11.80
N ASP A 266 -3.87 -17.27 11.37
CA ASP A 266 -3.45 -18.50 12.07
C ASP A 266 -2.00 -18.79 11.64
N TRP A 267 -1.04 -18.25 12.40
CA TRP A 267 0.38 -18.45 12.12
C TRP A 267 0.85 -19.90 12.24
N GLU A 268 0.15 -20.73 13.00
CA GLU A 268 0.41 -22.17 13.06
C GLU A 268 -0.05 -22.86 11.76
N ALA A 269 -1.20 -22.46 11.21
CA ALA A 269 -1.64 -22.90 9.89
C ALA A 269 -0.67 -22.49 8.79
N ALA A 270 -0.24 -21.22 8.79
CA ALA A 270 0.76 -20.73 7.85
C ALA A 270 2.11 -21.47 8.03
N ALA A 271 2.51 -21.83 9.25
CA ALA A 271 3.75 -22.59 9.45
C ALA A 271 3.66 -24.02 8.89
N ARG A 272 2.48 -24.66 8.95
CA ARG A 272 2.26 -26.05 8.50
C ARG A 272 2.53 -26.25 7.00
N ASP A 273 2.23 -25.25 6.17
CA ASP A 273 2.51 -25.32 4.73
C ASP A 273 3.85 -24.69 4.33
N GLY A 274 4.58 -24.11 5.29
CA GLY A 274 5.85 -23.44 5.05
C GLY A 274 5.72 -21.98 4.62
N TYR A 275 4.61 -21.33 5.00
CA TYR A 275 4.26 -19.94 4.74
C TYR A 275 4.00 -19.63 3.27
N THR A 276 3.39 -20.56 2.53
CA THR A 276 3.29 -20.47 1.06
C THR A 276 2.61 -19.19 0.59
N TRP A 277 1.47 -18.85 1.17
CA TRP A 277 0.70 -17.64 0.84
C TRP A 277 1.53 -16.37 1.08
N TRP A 278 2.20 -16.28 2.22
CA TRP A 278 3.05 -15.14 2.58
C TRP A 278 4.27 -15.00 1.65
N LEU A 279 4.90 -16.12 1.27
CA LEU A 279 6.01 -16.11 0.33
C LEU A 279 5.55 -15.72 -1.08
N SER A 280 4.35 -16.15 -1.49
CA SER A 280 3.73 -15.74 -2.76
C SER A 280 3.47 -14.22 -2.77
N ARG A 281 2.85 -13.69 -1.71
CA ARG A 281 2.57 -12.26 -1.54
C ARG A 281 3.84 -11.40 -1.57
N ILE A 282 4.83 -11.73 -0.75
CA ILE A 282 6.12 -11.00 -0.74
C ILE A 282 6.79 -11.09 -2.12
N GLY A 283 6.77 -12.28 -2.75
CA GLY A 283 7.32 -12.46 -4.08
C GLY A 283 6.60 -11.64 -5.14
N HIS A 284 5.28 -11.49 -5.03
CA HIS A 284 4.47 -10.66 -5.91
C HIS A 284 4.85 -9.18 -5.79
N ASP A 285 4.92 -8.63 -4.57
CA ASP A 285 5.31 -7.23 -4.37
C ASP A 285 6.76 -6.95 -4.79
N LEU A 286 7.68 -7.90 -4.57
CA LEU A 286 9.06 -7.79 -5.05
C LEU A 286 9.18 -7.86 -6.59
N ARG A 287 8.17 -8.38 -7.30
CA ARG A 287 8.07 -8.25 -8.76
C ARG A 287 7.51 -6.88 -9.16
N GLN A 288 6.54 -6.36 -8.43
CA GLN A 288 5.92 -5.06 -8.69
C GLN A 288 6.85 -3.88 -8.39
N PHE A 289 7.71 -4.00 -7.37
CA PHE A 289 8.56 -2.90 -6.88
C PHE A 289 10.04 -3.29 -6.87
N ASP A 290 10.92 -2.32 -6.61
CA ASP A 290 12.36 -2.51 -6.44
C ASP A 290 12.78 -2.49 -4.97
N ALA A 291 11.89 -1.98 -4.11
CA ALA A 291 11.92 -2.03 -2.65
C ALA A 291 10.48 -2.07 -2.11
N VAL A 292 10.25 -2.72 -0.98
CA VAL A 292 8.91 -2.90 -0.39
C VAL A 292 8.97 -2.59 1.10
N ARG A 293 8.12 -1.65 1.54
CA ARG A 293 7.85 -1.42 2.96
C ARG A 293 6.87 -2.49 3.42
N ILE A 294 7.13 -3.12 4.55
CA ILE A 294 6.15 -3.97 5.21
C ILE A 294 5.64 -3.19 6.41
N ASP A 295 4.37 -2.82 6.31
CA ASP A 295 3.63 -2.08 7.33
C ASP A 295 3.48 -2.90 8.61
N HIS A 296 3.47 -2.22 9.76
CA HIS A 296 3.33 -2.81 11.08
C HIS A 296 4.22 -4.03 11.30
N PHE A 297 5.51 -3.89 10.96
CA PHE A 297 6.47 -5.01 10.95
C PHE A 297 6.62 -5.67 12.32
N ARG A 298 6.39 -4.92 13.40
CA ARG A 298 6.38 -5.46 14.76
C ARG A 298 5.35 -6.59 14.96
N GLY A 299 4.27 -6.61 14.16
CA GLY A 299 3.26 -7.67 14.20
C GLY A 299 3.80 -9.07 13.87
N PHE A 300 4.95 -9.16 13.17
CA PHE A 300 5.59 -10.45 12.96
C PHE A 300 6.36 -10.96 14.19
N GLU A 301 6.74 -10.09 15.12
CA GLU A 301 7.32 -10.49 16.40
C GLU A 301 6.21 -10.77 17.42
N ALA A 302 5.30 -9.82 17.60
CA ALA A 302 4.10 -9.97 18.39
C ALA A 302 3.00 -9.02 17.90
N TYR A 303 1.76 -9.48 17.84
CA TYR A 303 0.60 -8.69 17.41
C TYR A 303 -0.44 -8.52 18.53
N TRP A 304 -1.19 -7.43 18.47
CA TRP A 304 -2.26 -7.15 19.42
C TRP A 304 -3.56 -7.77 18.90
N ALA A 305 -4.06 -8.76 19.64
CA ALA A 305 -5.26 -9.50 19.30
C ALA A 305 -6.42 -9.04 20.20
N VAL A 306 -7.50 -8.56 19.58
CA VAL A 306 -8.71 -8.10 20.26
C VAL A 306 -9.86 -9.05 19.91
N ASP A 307 -10.69 -9.44 20.87
CA ASP A 307 -11.86 -10.27 20.58
C ASP A 307 -12.81 -9.56 19.60
N ALA A 308 -13.35 -10.29 18.62
CA ALA A 308 -14.10 -9.69 17.51
C ALA A 308 -15.43 -9.03 17.93
N GLU A 309 -15.92 -9.32 19.14
CA GLU A 309 -17.12 -8.71 19.73
C GLU A 309 -16.85 -7.34 20.37
N GLU A 310 -15.58 -6.99 20.59
CA GLU A 310 -15.20 -5.72 21.20
C GLU A 310 -15.43 -4.53 20.28
N THR A 311 -15.67 -3.36 20.88
CA THR A 311 -15.89 -2.10 20.17
C THR A 311 -14.70 -1.15 20.23
N THR A 312 -13.68 -1.50 21.01
CA THR A 312 -12.42 -0.75 21.17
C THR A 312 -11.23 -1.71 21.21
N ALA A 313 -10.00 -1.20 21.10
CA ALA A 313 -8.79 -2.04 21.18
C ALA A 313 -8.17 -2.09 22.59
N ARG A 314 -8.88 -1.61 23.62
CA ARG A 314 -8.38 -1.56 25.02
C ARG A 314 -8.11 -2.95 25.58
N ASP A 315 -9.06 -3.85 25.39
CA ASP A 315 -9.07 -5.18 25.99
C ASP A 315 -8.57 -6.22 24.99
N GLY A 316 -7.32 -6.04 24.55
CA GLY A 316 -6.61 -7.02 23.72
C GLY A 316 -5.48 -7.71 24.47
N THR A 317 -4.78 -8.60 23.77
CA THR A 317 -3.63 -9.32 24.30
C THR A 317 -2.50 -9.39 23.26
N TRP A 318 -1.26 -9.31 23.72
CA TRP A 318 -0.09 -9.57 22.88
C TRP A 318 0.03 -11.07 22.61
N VAL A 319 0.09 -11.43 21.33
CA VAL A 319 0.28 -12.81 20.85
C VAL A 319 1.55 -12.86 20.02
N ASP A 320 2.32 -13.95 20.15
CA ASP A 320 3.55 -14.14 19.38
C ASP A 320 3.25 -14.28 17.88
N GLY A 321 3.97 -13.53 17.06
CA GLY A 321 3.98 -13.70 15.61
C GLY A 321 4.94 -14.81 15.14
N PRO A 322 5.10 -15.02 13.83
CA PRO A 322 5.94 -16.08 13.27
C PRO A 322 7.45 -15.80 13.43
N GLY A 323 7.83 -14.56 13.73
CA GLY A 323 9.19 -14.09 13.88
C GLY A 323 10.10 -14.52 12.72
N MET A 324 11.30 -14.97 13.07
CA MET A 324 12.31 -15.40 12.10
C MET A 324 11.96 -16.68 11.35
N ALA A 325 10.94 -17.45 11.75
CA ALA A 325 10.55 -18.64 11.00
C ALA A 325 10.08 -18.29 9.59
N LEU A 326 9.30 -17.22 9.45
CA LEU A 326 8.92 -16.65 8.14
C LEU A 326 10.12 -16.00 7.46
N PHE A 327 10.81 -15.07 8.13
CA PHE A 327 11.84 -14.27 7.47
C PHE A 327 13.10 -15.03 7.10
N SER A 328 13.39 -16.16 7.75
CA SER A 328 14.43 -17.08 7.29
C SER A 328 14.10 -17.70 5.92
N ARG A 329 12.81 -17.98 5.66
CA ARG A 329 12.34 -18.44 4.33
C ARG A 329 12.41 -17.33 3.30
N VAL A 330 11.99 -16.11 3.67
CA VAL A 330 12.09 -14.91 2.84
C VAL A 330 13.53 -14.67 2.43
N ALA A 331 14.47 -14.68 3.38
CA ALA A 331 15.90 -14.50 3.12
C ALA A 331 16.49 -15.61 2.22
N ALA A 332 15.99 -16.84 2.34
CA ALA A 332 16.44 -17.96 1.51
C ALA A 332 15.98 -17.84 0.06
N LEU A 333 14.73 -17.41 -0.17
CA LEU A 333 14.11 -17.32 -1.50
C LEU A 333 14.41 -15.99 -2.21
N PHE A 334 14.42 -14.88 -1.48
CA PHE A 334 14.53 -13.52 -2.00
C PHE A 334 15.80 -12.82 -1.50
N ARG A 335 16.96 -13.44 -1.75
CA ARG A 335 18.28 -13.00 -1.22
C ARG A 335 18.65 -11.54 -1.51
N GLU A 336 18.15 -11.00 -2.61
CA GLU A 336 18.43 -9.63 -3.04
C GLU A 336 17.31 -8.65 -2.73
N ALA A 337 16.24 -9.10 -2.04
CA ALA A 337 15.11 -8.27 -1.68
C ALA A 337 15.54 -7.04 -0.88
N ARG A 338 14.88 -5.92 -1.18
CA ARG A 338 14.97 -4.68 -0.40
C ARG A 338 13.67 -4.53 0.35
N ILE A 339 13.60 -5.18 1.50
CA ILE A 339 12.48 -5.06 2.44
C ILE A 339 12.84 -4.00 3.46
N ILE A 340 11.88 -3.12 3.76
CA ILE A 340 11.99 -2.06 4.76
C ILE A 340 10.93 -2.35 5.82
N ALA A 341 11.34 -2.36 7.08
CA ALA A 341 10.45 -2.60 8.20
C ALA A 341 9.84 -1.26 8.65
N GLU A 342 8.51 -1.16 8.63
CA GLU A 342 7.80 -0.13 9.39
C GLU A 342 7.86 -0.55 10.88
N ASP A 343 8.76 0.08 11.63
CA ASP A 343 9.07 -0.19 13.04
C ASP A 343 8.66 0.99 13.95
N LEU A 344 7.64 1.78 13.57
CA LEU A 344 7.20 2.90 14.39
C LEU A 344 6.35 2.44 15.58
N GLY A 345 6.13 3.36 16.53
CA GLY A 345 5.41 3.10 17.77
C GLY A 345 6.32 2.54 18.88
N LEU A 346 5.71 1.90 19.88
CA LEU A 346 6.45 1.39 21.04
C LEU A 346 7.22 0.11 20.69
N LEU A 347 8.52 0.25 20.47
CA LEU A 347 9.43 -0.87 20.23
C LEU A 347 9.97 -1.45 21.54
N THR A 348 9.64 -2.71 21.81
CA THR A 348 10.25 -3.47 22.92
C THR A 348 11.68 -3.90 22.55
N GLU A 349 12.49 -4.30 23.55
CA GLU A 349 13.81 -4.89 23.29
C GLU A 349 13.72 -6.11 22.37
N ARG A 350 12.66 -6.91 22.49
CA ARG A 350 12.41 -8.09 21.65
C ARG A 350 12.14 -7.68 20.20
N THR A 351 11.33 -6.65 19.98
CA THR A 351 11.05 -6.11 18.64
C THR A 351 12.33 -5.53 17.99
N ARG A 352 13.17 -4.84 18.77
CA ARG A 352 14.47 -4.32 18.29
C ARG A 352 15.43 -5.44 17.91
N ALA A 353 15.54 -6.47 18.75
CA ALA A 353 16.37 -7.64 18.46
C ALA A 353 15.89 -8.40 17.22
N PHE A 354 14.56 -8.54 17.04
CA PHE A 354 13.97 -9.13 15.84
C PHE A 354 14.30 -8.34 14.58
N LEU A 355 14.15 -7.01 14.62
CA LEU A 355 14.53 -6.15 13.48
C LEU A 355 16.02 -6.30 13.15
N GLU A 356 16.90 -6.29 14.15
CA GLU A 356 18.34 -6.50 13.97
C GLU A 356 18.65 -7.86 13.34
N GLU A 357 17.99 -8.93 13.80
CA GLU A 357 18.17 -10.29 13.27
C GLU A 357 17.72 -10.42 11.80
N THR A 358 16.66 -9.71 11.40
CA THR A 358 16.24 -9.66 9.98
C THR A 358 17.23 -8.90 9.10
N GLY A 359 17.96 -7.93 9.68
CA GLY A 359 18.86 -7.03 8.97
C GLY A 359 18.15 -5.98 8.10
N TYR A 360 16.82 -5.86 8.16
CA TYR A 360 16.08 -4.87 7.38
C TYR A 360 16.26 -3.46 7.96
N PRO A 361 16.32 -2.42 7.12
CA PRO A 361 16.28 -1.05 7.58
C PRO A 361 14.93 -0.75 8.25
N GLY A 362 14.99 -0.11 9.41
CA GLY A 362 13.83 0.49 10.08
C GLY A 362 13.52 1.88 9.52
N MET A 363 12.49 2.52 10.07
CA MET A 363 12.01 3.84 9.71
C MET A 363 12.28 4.87 10.81
N ARG A 364 12.59 6.11 10.42
CA ARG A 364 12.71 7.24 11.35
C ARG A 364 11.87 8.41 10.86
N VAL A 365 11.01 8.96 11.71
CA VAL A 365 10.10 10.06 11.35
C VAL A 365 10.44 11.28 12.17
N MET A 366 11.03 12.28 11.54
CA MET A 366 11.64 13.43 12.21
C MET A 366 10.62 14.27 13.00
N GLN A 367 9.34 14.30 12.60
CA GLN A 367 8.26 14.92 13.39
C GLN A 367 8.11 14.31 14.80
N PHE A 368 8.49 13.04 15.02
CA PHE A 368 8.43 12.38 16.32
C PHE A 368 9.66 12.66 17.22
N GLY A 369 10.67 13.36 16.70
CA GLY A 369 11.96 13.51 17.39
C GLY A 369 12.04 14.66 18.41
N PHE A 370 11.10 15.61 18.38
CA PHE A 370 11.25 16.89 19.08
C PHE A 370 10.48 16.99 20.42
N ASP A 371 10.33 15.86 21.12
CA ASP A 371 9.66 15.74 22.43
C ASP A 371 10.49 16.24 23.63
N GLY A 372 11.67 16.82 23.39
CA GLY A 372 12.60 17.29 24.42
C GLY A 372 13.58 16.23 24.93
N ASN A 373 13.43 14.95 24.54
CA ASN A 373 14.39 13.91 24.88
C ASN A 373 15.59 13.93 23.90
N PRO A 374 16.81 14.28 24.34
CA PRO A 374 17.96 14.40 23.44
C PRO A 374 18.44 13.06 22.87
N VAL A 375 17.94 11.93 23.37
CA VAL A 375 18.25 10.59 22.85
C VAL A 375 17.05 9.93 22.17
N ASN A 376 16.05 10.72 21.78
CA ASN A 376 14.93 10.24 20.97
C ASN A 376 15.45 9.70 19.63
N GLU A 377 15.11 8.45 19.28
CA GLU A 377 15.63 7.78 18.10
C GLU A 377 15.22 8.43 16.77
N HIS A 378 14.17 9.27 16.81
CA HIS A 378 13.69 10.04 15.68
C HIS A 378 14.43 11.37 15.47
N LEU A 379 15.43 11.71 16.30
CA LEU A 379 16.35 12.81 16.04
C LEU A 379 17.45 12.41 15.04
N PRO A 380 17.77 13.23 14.03
CA PRO A 380 18.73 12.88 12.97
C PRO A 380 20.14 12.44 13.42
N HIS A 381 20.61 12.86 14.60
CA HIS A 381 21.91 12.43 15.13
C HIS A 381 21.87 11.06 15.82
N MET A 382 20.67 10.51 16.07
CA MET A 382 20.43 9.18 16.63
C MET A 382 20.18 8.13 15.54
N TYR A 383 20.09 8.53 14.26
CA TYR A 383 19.81 7.60 13.17
C TYR A 383 20.97 6.62 12.97
N PRO A 384 20.71 5.32 12.82
CA PRO A 384 21.69 4.41 12.24
C PRO A 384 21.81 4.67 10.72
N HIS A 385 22.82 4.08 10.07
CA HIS A 385 22.88 4.08 8.61
C HIS A 385 21.72 3.29 7.98
N ASN A 386 21.48 2.07 8.49
CA ASN A 386 20.46 1.15 7.99
C ASN A 386 19.05 1.58 8.41
N CYS A 387 18.59 2.73 7.92
CA CYS A 387 17.23 3.20 8.10
C CYS A 387 16.76 4.03 6.89
N VAL A 388 15.43 4.17 6.82
CA VAL A 388 14.75 5.12 5.94
C VAL A 388 14.18 6.26 6.78
N ALA A 389 14.68 7.48 6.56
CA ALA A 389 14.27 8.64 7.32
C ALA A 389 13.25 9.49 6.54
N TYR A 390 12.24 10.02 7.24
CA TYR A 390 11.16 10.85 6.73
C TYR A 390 11.05 12.13 7.55
N ILE A 391 10.50 13.21 6.98
CA ILE A 391 9.96 14.30 7.81
C ILE A 391 8.69 13.81 8.49
N GLY A 392 7.70 13.47 7.68
CA GLY A 392 6.46 12.78 8.02
C GLY A 392 6.15 11.73 6.95
N THR A 393 5.29 10.77 7.28
CA THR A 393 4.73 9.81 6.34
C THR A 393 3.36 10.30 5.82
N HIS A 394 2.65 9.46 5.09
CA HIS A 394 1.27 9.72 4.68
C HIS A 394 0.24 9.81 5.83
N ASP A 395 0.51 9.21 6.99
CA ASP A 395 -0.34 9.30 8.18
C ASP A 395 -0.08 10.57 8.99
N ASN A 396 1.04 11.24 8.73
CA ASN A 396 1.39 12.47 9.40
C ASN A 396 0.76 13.67 8.69
N ASP A 397 0.57 14.75 9.44
CA ASP A 397 0.31 16.05 8.83
C ASP A 397 1.55 16.49 8.01
N THR A 398 1.32 17.35 7.03
CA THR A 398 2.36 18.15 6.40
C THR A 398 3.21 18.84 7.47
N LEU A 399 4.49 19.07 7.20
CA LEU A 399 5.35 19.76 8.17
C LEU A 399 4.78 21.13 8.57
N SER A 400 4.20 21.87 7.62
CA SER A 400 3.57 23.15 7.94
C SER A 400 2.33 22.99 8.83
N GLY A 401 1.50 21.98 8.59
CA GLY A 401 0.32 21.70 9.41
C GLY A 401 0.70 21.25 10.82
N TRP A 402 1.68 20.35 10.92
CA TRP A 402 2.23 19.88 12.19
C TRP A 402 2.82 21.04 13.02
N LEU A 403 3.70 21.87 12.43
CA LEU A 403 4.27 23.03 13.12
C LEU A 403 3.22 24.04 13.60
N ALA A 404 2.09 24.15 12.90
CA ALA A 404 1.01 25.06 13.27
C ALA A 404 0.16 24.58 14.45
N GLN A 405 0.16 23.27 14.73
CA GLN A 405 -0.63 22.65 15.79
C GLN A 405 0.20 22.25 17.01
N GLU A 406 1.52 22.16 16.87
CA GLU A 406 2.43 21.72 17.91
C GLU A 406 2.67 22.71 19.05
N GLU A 407 3.17 22.17 20.16
CA GLU A 407 3.53 22.98 21.32
C GLU A 407 4.71 23.93 21.02
N SER A 408 4.68 25.12 21.62
CA SER A 408 5.69 26.15 21.36
C SER A 408 7.12 25.73 21.70
N ASP A 409 7.29 24.84 22.69
CA ASP A 409 8.61 24.31 23.05
C ASP A 409 9.14 23.30 22.01
N THR A 410 8.29 22.42 21.48
CA THR A 410 8.58 21.50 20.36
C THR A 410 8.97 22.28 19.10
N VAL A 411 8.20 23.31 18.76
CA VAL A 411 8.47 24.19 17.61
C VAL A 411 9.81 24.92 17.78
N ARG A 412 10.09 25.46 18.98
CA ARG A 412 11.36 26.14 19.28
C ARG A 412 12.54 25.18 19.18
N LEU A 413 12.43 24.00 19.77
CA LEU A 413 13.48 22.98 19.76
C LEU A 413 13.82 22.56 18.32
N SER A 414 12.80 22.25 17.52
CA SER A 414 13.01 21.85 16.13
C SER A 414 13.60 22.96 15.26
N ALA A 415 13.17 24.21 15.44
CA ALA A 415 13.75 25.34 14.73
C ALA A 415 15.23 25.55 15.06
N GLN A 416 15.61 25.41 16.34
CA GLN A 416 17.01 25.49 16.77
C GLN A 416 17.84 24.34 16.19
N TYR A 417 17.32 23.11 16.25
CA TYR A 417 18.01 21.93 15.76
C TYR A 417 18.26 21.99 14.25
N CYS A 418 17.22 22.31 13.47
CA CYS A 418 17.29 22.42 12.01
C CYS A 418 17.97 23.71 11.53
N ARG A 419 18.32 24.63 12.45
CA ARG A 419 18.77 25.99 12.13
C ARG A 419 17.80 26.70 11.18
N ALA A 420 16.50 26.50 11.41
CA ALA A 420 15.45 27.07 10.57
C ALA A 420 15.47 28.61 10.69
N PRO A 421 15.50 29.35 9.57
CA PRO A 421 15.49 30.80 9.61
C PRO A 421 14.09 31.31 9.98
N GLU A 422 14.04 32.51 10.57
CA GLU A 422 12.79 33.27 10.60
C GLU A 422 12.35 33.63 9.16
N GLY A 423 11.05 33.57 8.90
CA GLY A 423 10.47 33.99 7.62
C GLY A 423 9.41 33.03 7.07
N PRO A 424 9.25 32.94 5.74
CA PRO A 424 8.19 32.15 5.13
C PRO A 424 8.37 30.66 5.42
N MET A 425 7.24 29.95 5.55
CA MET A 425 7.21 28.51 5.87
C MET A 425 8.04 27.66 4.89
N SER A 426 8.13 28.07 3.62
CA SER A 426 8.99 27.40 2.63
C SER A 426 10.47 27.35 3.01
N ARG A 427 10.99 28.36 3.73
CA ARG A 427 12.37 28.34 4.24
C ARG A 427 12.52 27.44 5.47
N VAL A 428 11.50 27.37 6.32
CA VAL A 428 11.47 26.45 7.47
C VAL A 428 11.44 25.00 6.97
N CYS A 429 10.55 24.69 6.03
CA CYS A 429 10.46 23.37 5.41
C CYS A 429 11.77 22.99 4.71
N ALA A 430 12.38 23.92 3.96
CA ALA A 430 13.67 23.68 3.32
C ALA A 430 14.78 23.36 4.35
N ALA A 431 14.81 24.00 5.51
CA ALA A 431 15.79 23.72 6.56
C ALA A 431 15.60 22.31 7.16
N TRP A 432 14.36 21.88 7.35
CA TRP A 432 14.03 20.52 7.78
C TRP A 432 14.44 19.48 6.73
N ILE A 433 14.10 19.70 5.46
CA ILE A 433 14.49 18.82 4.36
C ILE A 433 16.02 18.72 4.26
N GLN A 434 16.74 19.84 4.37
CA GLN A 434 18.20 19.84 4.41
C GLN A 434 18.75 19.05 5.59
N THR A 435 18.14 19.19 6.77
CA THR A 435 18.53 18.45 7.98
C THR A 435 18.32 16.95 7.80
N LEU A 436 17.16 16.54 7.28
CA LEU A 436 16.86 15.14 6.96
C LEU A 436 17.86 14.58 5.94
N TRP A 437 18.05 15.28 4.82
CA TRP A 437 18.96 14.86 3.76
C TRP A 437 20.43 14.88 4.21
N ALA A 438 20.81 15.69 5.19
CA ALA A 438 22.17 15.68 5.77
C ALA A 438 22.39 14.55 6.78
N SER A 439 21.36 13.85 7.23
CA SER A 439 21.48 12.73 8.17
C SER A 439 22.26 11.55 7.57
N VAL A 440 22.61 10.58 8.43
CA VAL A 440 23.37 9.38 8.04
C VAL A 440 22.51 8.26 7.43
N ALA A 441 21.19 8.43 7.38
CA ALA A 441 20.27 7.44 6.84
C ALA A 441 20.63 7.06 5.39
N ASP A 442 20.52 5.77 5.07
CA ASP A 442 20.76 5.23 3.72
C ASP A 442 19.69 5.70 2.72
N LEU A 443 18.49 6.01 3.17
CA LEU A 443 17.45 6.65 2.36
C LEU A 443 16.76 7.77 3.15
N ALA A 444 16.67 8.95 2.56
CA ALA A 444 15.92 10.07 3.12
C ALA A 444 14.78 10.45 2.16
N VAL A 445 13.54 10.35 2.63
CA VAL A 445 12.32 10.53 1.85
C VAL A 445 11.60 11.80 2.28
N ALA A 446 11.24 12.64 1.32
CA ALA A 446 10.39 13.81 1.54
C ALA A 446 9.04 13.65 0.82
N THR A 447 8.04 14.42 1.24
CA THR A 447 6.77 14.51 0.52
C THR A 447 6.74 15.77 -0.36
N PRO A 448 6.02 15.78 -1.50
CA PRO A 448 5.81 17.00 -2.27
C PRO A 448 5.09 18.09 -1.46
N GLN A 449 4.24 17.72 -0.51
CA GLN A 449 3.61 18.64 0.42
C GLN A 449 4.65 19.44 1.21
N ASP A 450 5.66 18.79 1.75
CA ASP A 450 6.74 19.45 2.49
C ASP A 450 7.65 20.27 1.56
N LEU A 451 7.96 19.75 0.37
CA LEU A 451 8.76 20.48 -0.63
C LEU A 451 8.10 21.78 -1.08
N LEU A 452 6.76 21.78 -1.18
CA LEU A 452 5.94 22.91 -1.58
C LEU A 452 5.46 23.74 -0.37
N ALA A 453 5.80 23.32 0.85
CA ALA A 453 5.34 23.92 2.11
C ALA A 453 3.82 24.11 2.16
N LEU A 454 3.08 23.08 1.74
CA LEU A 454 1.61 23.04 1.83
C LEU A 454 1.17 22.90 3.28
N ASP A 455 0.01 23.47 3.60
CA ASP A 455 -0.60 23.40 4.92
C ASP A 455 -1.31 22.07 5.18
N GLY A 456 -1.82 21.90 6.40
CA GLY A 456 -2.47 20.65 6.83
C GLY A 456 -3.79 20.31 6.12
N THR A 457 -4.32 21.19 5.27
CA THR A 457 -5.44 20.83 4.38
C THR A 457 -5.01 19.86 3.27
N ARG A 458 -3.71 19.59 3.15
CA ARG A 458 -3.10 18.68 2.16
C ARG A 458 -2.52 17.41 2.79
N ARG A 459 -2.92 17.09 4.02
CA ARG A 459 -2.65 15.80 4.67
C ARG A 459 -3.29 14.66 3.86
N MET A 460 -2.59 13.54 3.71
CA MET A 460 -3.03 12.42 2.87
C MET A 460 -4.05 11.54 3.58
N ASN A 461 -3.79 11.19 4.85
CA ASN A 461 -4.66 10.39 5.69
C ASN A 461 -4.80 11.05 7.07
N VAL A 462 -6.00 11.03 7.66
CA VAL A 462 -6.29 11.62 8.98
C VAL A 462 -6.46 10.55 10.02
#